data_AF-A0A413S9N9-F1
#
_entry.id   AF-A0A413S9N9-F1
#
_cell.length_a   1.000
_cell.length_b   1.000
_cell.length_c   1.000
_cell.angle_alpha   90.00
_cell.angle_beta   90.00
_cell.angle_gamma   90.00
#
_symmetry.space_group_name_H-M   'P 1'
#
loop_
_entity.id
_entity.type
_entity.pdbx_description
1 polymer ?
#
loop_
_entity_poly.entity_id
_entity_poly.type
_entity_poly.pdbx_seq_one_letter_code
_entity_poly.pdbx_strand_id
1 'polypeptide(L)'
;MREALGSGSNTHVPSANTQVVRHPEIKSPNQVKMSDVTNYWDDYLGSNQTNIHPRTGLVDNDRIFSADGTKSIRFGNHEMDSMGTTKFHFHLEEWKYDPVNDVMEYFNTLVRIKR
;
A
#
# COMPACT_ATOMS: atom_id res chain seq x y z
N MET A 1 47.94 7.39 9.91
CA MET A 1 47.01 8.27 10.64
C MET A 1 45.77 8.46 9.79
N ARG A 2 44.60 8.15 10.38
CA ARG A 2 43.24 8.64 10.07
C ARG A 2 42.68 8.31 8.67
N GLU A 3 41.93 7.22 8.53
CA GLU A 3 40.48 7.06 8.80
C GLU A 3 39.60 7.82 7.79
N ALA A 4 39.04 7.07 6.84
CA ALA A 4 37.89 7.48 6.06
C ALA A 4 36.63 7.18 6.88
N LEU A 5 35.99 8.22 7.42
CA LEU A 5 34.66 8.16 8.00
C LEU A 5 33.63 8.08 6.87
N GLY A 6 33.36 6.85 6.40
CA GLY A 6 32.11 6.56 5.72
C GLY A 6 31.00 6.61 6.78
N SER A 7 30.31 7.75 6.89
CA SER A 7 29.05 7.84 7.63
C SER A 7 28.01 7.01 6.88
N GLY A 8 28.03 5.69 7.12
CA GLY A 8 27.01 4.78 6.65
C GLY A 8 25.71 5.13 7.35
N SER A 9 24.87 5.87 6.65
CA SER A 9 23.44 5.96 6.95
C SER A 9 22.89 4.53 7.01
N ASN A 10 22.85 3.91 8.20
CA ASN A 10 22.06 2.71 8.46
C ASN A 10 20.59 3.10 8.43
N THR A 11 20.08 3.52 7.27
CA THR A 11 18.65 3.53 7.01
C THR A 11 18.24 2.06 7.00
N HIS A 12 17.70 1.60 8.12
CA HIS A 12 17.01 0.33 8.17
C HIS A 12 15.95 0.34 7.06
N VAL A 13 15.79 -0.78 6.36
CA VAL A 13 14.76 -0.96 5.34
C VAL A 13 13.75 -1.97 5.88
N PRO A 14 12.46 -1.83 5.56
CA PRO A 14 11.45 -2.78 6.04
C PRO A 14 11.80 -4.22 5.64
N SER A 15 11.57 -5.16 6.55
CA SER A 15 11.81 -6.59 6.34
C SER A 15 10.61 -7.41 6.80
N ALA A 16 10.58 -8.70 6.48
CA ALA A 16 9.51 -9.60 6.92
C ALA A 16 9.29 -9.58 8.46
N ASN A 17 10.33 -9.23 9.23
CA ASN A 17 10.30 -9.13 10.69
C ASN A 17 9.83 -7.77 11.23
N THR A 18 9.80 -6.72 10.39
CA THR A 18 9.30 -5.39 10.77
C THR A 18 7.90 -5.52 11.34
N GLN A 19 7.70 -4.98 12.55
CA GLN A 19 6.41 -5.00 13.22
C GLN A 19 5.41 -4.18 12.41
N VAL A 20 4.20 -4.71 12.20
CA VAL A 20 3.12 -3.97 11.53
C VAL A 20 2.06 -3.57 12.55
N VAL A 21 1.87 -2.27 12.73
CA VAL A 21 0.77 -1.71 13.52
C VAL A 21 -0.36 -1.36 12.57
N ARG A 22 -1.53 -1.99 12.77
CA ARG A 22 -2.68 -1.82 11.88
C ARG A 22 -3.69 -0.86 12.50
N HIS A 23 -3.98 0.22 11.78
CA HIS A 23 -5.02 1.17 12.18
C HIS A 23 -6.41 0.67 11.76
N PRO A 24 -7.48 1.13 12.44
CA PRO A 24 -8.85 0.82 12.04
C PRO A 24 -9.12 1.23 10.59
N GLU A 25 -9.86 0.39 9.86
CA GLU A 25 -10.33 0.74 8.53
C GLU A 25 -11.28 1.93 8.58
N ILE A 26 -11.07 2.88 7.67
CA ILE A 26 -11.99 3.99 7.44
C ILE A 26 -12.68 3.84 6.09
N LYS A 27 -13.86 4.45 5.95
CA LYS A 27 -14.60 4.47 4.69
C LYS A 27 -14.41 5.83 4.04
N SER A 28 -14.04 5.83 2.76
CA SER A 28 -14.03 7.05 1.97
C SER A 28 -15.43 7.66 1.92
N PRO A 29 -15.57 8.98 2.10
CA PRO A 29 -16.85 9.66 1.93
C PRO A 29 -17.32 9.63 0.46
N ASN A 30 -16.39 9.42 -0.47
CA ASN A 30 -16.64 9.47 -1.91
C ASN A 30 -16.59 8.07 -2.54
N GLN A 31 -17.38 7.89 -3.60
CA GLN A 31 -17.39 6.68 -4.42
C GLN A 31 -16.83 6.99 -5.81
N VAL A 32 -16.09 6.04 -6.37
CA VAL A 32 -15.46 6.15 -7.69
C VAL A 32 -16.33 5.45 -8.72
N LYS A 33 -16.51 6.04 -9.91
CA LYS A 33 -17.23 5.36 -11.00
C LYS A 33 -16.39 4.22 -11.54
N MET A 34 -17.03 3.12 -11.92
CA MET A 34 -16.36 1.95 -12.50
C MET A 34 -15.47 2.31 -13.69
N SER A 35 -15.90 3.25 -14.55
CA SER A 35 -15.13 3.76 -15.70
C SER A 35 -13.82 4.46 -15.33
N ASP A 36 -13.72 4.95 -14.09
CA ASP A 36 -12.65 5.84 -13.65
C ASP A 36 -11.72 5.14 -12.64
N VAL A 37 -12.00 3.88 -12.27
CA VAL A 37 -11.29 3.16 -11.20
C VAL A 37 -9.80 3.01 -11.49
N THR A 38 -9.44 2.58 -12.69
CA THR A 38 -8.02 2.38 -13.04
C THR A 38 -7.26 3.71 -13.08
N ASN A 39 -7.86 4.78 -13.60
CA ASN A 39 -7.26 6.11 -13.58
C ASN A 39 -7.06 6.59 -12.14
N TYR A 40 -8.04 6.35 -11.27
CA TYR A 40 -7.95 6.68 -9.86
C TYR A 40 -6.80 5.92 -9.16
N TRP A 41 -6.56 4.66 -9.54
CA TRP A 41 -5.43 3.88 -9.04
C TRP A 41 -4.10 4.44 -9.54
N ASP A 42 -4.01 4.78 -10.82
CA ASP A 42 -2.80 5.36 -11.43
C ASP A 42 -2.45 6.72 -10.81
N ASP A 43 -3.45 7.58 -10.57
CA ASP A 43 -3.27 8.86 -9.90
C ASP A 43 -2.77 8.69 -8.44
N TYR A 44 -3.26 7.65 -7.76
CA TYR A 44 -2.90 7.37 -6.37
C TYR A 44 -1.51 6.75 -6.21
N LEU A 45 -1.17 5.78 -7.07
CA LEU A 45 0.08 5.02 -6.98
C LEU A 45 1.24 5.66 -7.75
N GLY A 46 0.93 6.45 -8.79
CA GLY A 46 1.89 6.96 -9.75
C GLY A 46 2.43 5.90 -10.71
N SER A 47 3.51 6.23 -11.41
CA SER A 47 4.20 5.36 -12.36
C SER A 47 5.08 4.31 -11.67
N ASN A 48 5.52 3.29 -12.41
CA ASN A 48 6.41 2.22 -11.95
C ASN A 48 5.81 1.37 -10.81
N GLN A 49 4.53 1.07 -10.95
CA GLN A 49 3.80 0.20 -10.05
C GLN A 49 4.36 -1.24 -10.09
N THR A 50 4.22 -1.95 -8.98
CA THR A 50 4.70 -3.33 -8.83
C THR A 50 3.79 -4.13 -7.91
N ASN A 51 3.74 -5.45 -8.07
CA ASN A 51 3.07 -6.34 -7.12
C ASN A 51 4.06 -6.97 -6.11
N ILE A 52 5.29 -6.47 -6.04
CA ILE A 52 6.27 -6.90 -5.04
C ILE A 52 6.02 -6.16 -3.73
N HIS A 53 5.72 -6.91 -2.66
CA HIS A 53 5.43 -6.34 -1.36
C HIS A 53 6.71 -5.74 -0.73
N PRO A 54 6.71 -4.45 -0.34
CA PRO A 54 7.92 -3.70 0.02
C PRO A 54 8.64 -4.25 1.24
N ARG A 55 7.89 -4.84 2.17
CA ARG A 55 8.42 -5.46 3.40
C ARG A 55 8.97 -6.87 3.21
N THR A 56 8.44 -7.68 2.31
CA THR A 56 8.82 -9.10 2.18
C THR A 56 9.66 -9.38 0.93
N GLY A 57 9.62 -8.49 -0.06
CA GLY A 57 10.23 -8.71 -1.37
C GLY A 57 9.55 -9.81 -2.21
N LEU A 58 8.38 -10.29 -1.77
CA LEU A 58 7.63 -11.35 -2.45
C LEU A 58 6.46 -10.77 -3.25
N VAL A 59 6.03 -11.50 -4.27
CA VAL A 59 4.82 -11.20 -5.02
C VAL A 59 3.60 -11.27 -4.09
N ASP A 60 2.76 -10.23 -4.12
CA ASP A 60 1.43 -10.18 -3.51
C ASP A 60 0.38 -10.03 -4.62
N ASN A 61 -0.41 -11.08 -4.86
CA ASN A 61 -1.37 -11.11 -5.97
C ASN A 61 -2.62 -10.25 -5.72
N ASP A 62 -2.86 -9.85 -4.47
CA ASP A 62 -4.02 -9.05 -4.10
C ASP A 62 -3.68 -7.55 -4.02
N ARG A 63 -2.43 -7.16 -4.35
CA ARG A 63 -1.95 -5.79 -4.20
C ARG A 63 -1.15 -5.28 -5.38
N ILE A 64 -1.29 -3.97 -5.60
CA ILE A 64 -0.43 -3.18 -6.48
C ILE A 64 0.16 -2.06 -5.63
N PHE A 65 1.48 -1.97 -5.57
CA PHE A 65 2.24 -0.98 -4.81
C PHE A 65 2.74 0.16 -5.68
N SER A 66 2.86 1.35 -5.08
CA SER A 66 3.61 2.47 -5.62
C SER A 66 5.11 2.14 -5.69
N ALA A 67 5.84 2.85 -6.54
CA ALA A 67 7.27 2.63 -6.75
C ALA A 67 8.12 2.76 -5.48
N ASP A 68 7.71 3.62 -4.55
CA ASP A 68 8.36 3.85 -3.26
C ASP A 68 7.89 2.90 -2.15
N GLY A 69 6.90 2.02 -2.45
CA GLY A 69 6.33 1.07 -1.50
C GLY A 69 5.52 1.70 -0.37
N THR A 70 5.20 3.00 -0.42
CA THR A 70 4.46 3.69 0.65
C THR A 70 2.94 3.62 0.47
N LYS A 71 2.47 3.20 -0.71
CA LYS A 71 1.04 3.08 -1.03
C LYS A 71 0.77 1.75 -1.71
N SER A 72 -0.43 1.21 -1.49
CA SER A 72 -0.97 0.16 -2.34
C SER A 72 -2.46 0.29 -2.59
N ILE A 73 -2.90 -0.30 -3.69
CA ILE A 73 -4.28 -0.72 -3.88
C ILE A 73 -4.35 -2.18 -3.45
N ARG A 74 -5.27 -2.51 -2.54
CA ARG A 74 -5.66 -3.91 -2.31
C ARG A 74 -6.99 -4.21 -2.99
N PHE A 75 -6.95 -5.24 -3.82
CA PHE A 75 -8.06 -5.68 -4.63
C PHE A 75 -7.84 -7.14 -5.03
N GLY A 76 -8.40 -8.07 -4.24
CA GLY A 76 -8.25 -9.51 -4.42
C GLY A 76 -9.61 -10.22 -4.48
N ASN A 77 -9.62 -11.52 -4.14
CA ASN A 77 -10.84 -12.33 -4.17
C ASN A 77 -11.98 -11.74 -3.31
N HIS A 78 -11.65 -11.21 -2.12
CA HIS A 78 -12.65 -10.64 -1.19
C HIS A 78 -13.39 -9.44 -1.80
N GLU A 79 -12.69 -8.61 -2.57
CA GLU A 79 -13.25 -7.45 -3.24
C GLU A 79 -14.07 -7.86 -4.48
N MET A 80 -13.59 -8.85 -5.23
CA MET A 80 -14.25 -9.39 -6.43
C MET A 80 -15.59 -10.09 -6.14
N ASP A 81 -15.75 -10.73 -4.99
CA ASP A 81 -17.01 -11.38 -4.60
C ASP A 81 -18.19 -10.40 -4.51
N SER A 82 -17.88 -9.13 -4.27
CA SER A 82 -18.89 -8.06 -4.18
C SER A 82 -19.11 -7.34 -5.52
N MET A 83 -18.43 -7.76 -6.59
CA MET A 83 -18.54 -7.14 -7.91
C MET A 83 -19.97 -7.14 -8.41
N GLY A 84 -20.42 -5.95 -8.82
CA GLY A 84 -21.78 -5.76 -9.29
C GLY A 84 -22.85 -5.56 -8.20
N THR A 85 -22.45 -5.56 -6.93
CA THR A 85 -23.32 -5.15 -5.82
C THR A 85 -23.01 -3.71 -5.39
N THR A 86 -23.87 -3.14 -4.53
CA THR A 86 -23.60 -1.83 -3.89
C THR A 86 -22.47 -1.87 -2.87
N LYS A 87 -21.92 -3.06 -2.60
CA LYS A 87 -20.79 -3.28 -1.71
C LYS A 87 -19.47 -3.36 -2.46
N PHE A 88 -19.46 -3.28 -3.80
CA PHE A 88 -18.20 -3.35 -4.56
C PHE A 88 -17.23 -2.24 -4.13
N HIS A 89 -16.01 -2.62 -3.76
CA HIS A 89 -15.01 -1.70 -3.22
C HIS A 89 -13.59 -2.19 -3.48
N PHE A 90 -12.64 -1.28 -3.32
CA PHE A 90 -11.21 -1.56 -3.21
C PHE A 90 -10.66 -0.82 -2.00
N HIS A 91 -9.41 -1.10 -1.65
CA HIS A 91 -8.74 -0.48 -0.52
C HIS A 91 -7.57 0.37 -0.98
N LEU A 92 -7.51 1.61 -0.48
CA LEU A 92 -6.30 2.44 -0.50
C LEU A 92 -5.53 2.17 0.79
N GLU A 93 -4.31 1.70 0.65
CA GLU A 93 -3.46 1.35 1.78
C GLU A 93 -2.24 2.29 1.82
N GLU A 94 -1.91 2.80 3.01
CA GLU A 94 -0.69 3.56 3.25
C GLU A 94 0.22 2.82 4.22
N TRP A 95 1.52 2.83 3.93
CA TRP A 95 2.58 2.16 4.67
C TRP A 95 3.61 3.20 5.09
N LYS A 96 3.64 3.54 6.38
CA LYS A 96 4.58 4.54 6.93
C LYS A 96 5.59 3.83 7.81
N TYR A 97 6.82 3.75 7.31
CA TYR A 97 7.89 3.06 7.99
C TYR A 97 8.67 3.99 8.93
N ASP A 98 8.80 3.57 10.19
CA ASP A 98 9.71 4.13 11.17
C ASP A 98 10.98 3.26 11.25
N PRO A 99 12.10 3.70 10.65
CA PRO A 99 13.34 2.93 10.64
C PRO A 99 14.05 2.91 12.00
N VAL A 100 13.70 3.80 12.94
CA VAL A 100 14.33 3.84 14.28
C VAL A 100 13.79 2.71 15.15
N ASN A 101 12.49 2.46 15.06
CA ASN A 101 11.80 1.46 15.89
C ASN A 101 11.50 0.15 15.13
N ASP A 102 11.81 0.09 13.82
CA ASP A 102 11.43 -1.00 12.91
C ASP A 102 9.92 -1.32 12.97
N VAL A 103 9.12 -0.26 12.90
CA VAL A 103 7.65 -0.33 12.91
C VAL A 103 7.10 0.21 11.61
N MET A 104 6.17 -0.53 11.01
CA MET A 104 5.37 -0.11 9.86
C MET A 104 3.95 0.19 10.30
N GLU A 105 3.58 1.47 10.25
CA GLU A 105 2.21 1.91 10.46
C GLU A 105 1.40 1.67 9.17
N TYR A 106 0.32 0.91 9.29
CA TYR A 106 -0.53 0.50 8.17
C TYR A 106 -1.92 1.12 8.30
N PHE A 107 -2.31 1.89 7.30
CA PHE A 107 -3.62 2.53 7.20
C PHE A 107 -4.38 1.97 6.02
N ASN A 108 -5.70 1.86 6.14
CA ASN A 108 -6.55 1.29 5.11
C ASN A 108 -7.84 2.10 4.98
N THR A 109 -8.12 2.58 3.78
CA THR A 109 -9.34 3.28 3.41
C THR A 109 -10.12 2.50 2.37
N LEU A 110 -11.33 2.06 2.72
CA LEU A 110 -12.27 1.43 1.80
C LEU A 110 -12.88 2.49 0.86
N VAL A 111 -12.80 2.26 -0.45
CA VAL A 111 -13.41 3.10 -1.48
C VAL A 111 -14.44 2.28 -2.26
N ARG A 112 -15.70 2.71 -2.23
CA ARG A 112 -16.76 2.04 -3.00
C ARG A 112 -16.67 2.40 -4.48
N ILE A 113 -16.96 1.40 -5.31
CA ILE A 113 -17.11 1.54 -6.75
C ILE A 113 -18.61 1.61 -7.05
N LYS A 114 -19.03 2.71 -7.68
CA LYS A 114 -20.38 2.82 -8.24
C LYS A 114 -20.36 2.46 -9.71
N ARG A 115 -21.42 1.77 -10.14
CA ARG A 115 -21.70 1.57 -11.57
C ARG A 115 -22.01 2.90 -12.25
#